data_AF-A0A7G2LSW0-F1
#
_entry.id   AF-A0A7G2LSW0-F1
#
_cell.length_a   1.000
_cell.length_b   1.000
_cell.length_c   1.000
_cell.angle_alpha   90.00
_cell.angle_beta   90.00
_cell.angle_gamma   90.00
#
_symmetry.space_group_name_H-M   'P 1'
#
loop_
_entity.id
_entity.type
_entity.pdbx_description
1 polymer ?
#
loop_
_entity_poly.entity_id
_entity_poly.type
_entity_poly.pdbx_seq_one_letter_code
_entity_poly.pdbx_strand_id
1 'polypeptide(L)' 'IKLLEIGLITPPVGLNVFVIANVVGREAPIDKIFAGITRFLSVDFIVLILIMSFPMISLLIPMAAR' A
#
# COMPACT_ATOMS: atom_id res chain seq x y z
N ILE A 1 0.35 9.05 7.21
CA ILE A 1 1.31 8.62 6.16
C ILE A 1 0.79 7.37 5.44
N LYS A 2 0.51 6.25 6.13
CA LYS A 2 -0.05 5.03 5.52
C LYS A 2 -1.29 5.22 4.63
N LEU A 3 -2.27 6.02 5.06
CA LEU A 3 -3.47 6.30 4.23
C LEU A 3 -3.14 7.01 2.91
N LEU A 4 -2.09 7.84 2.89
CA LEU A 4 -1.64 8.52 1.68
C LEU A 4 -0.98 7.54 0.72
N GLU A 5 -0.14 6.62 1.22
CA GLU A 5 0.48 5.56 0.42
C GLU A 5 -0.56 4.64 -0.22
N ILE A 6 -1.56 4.23 0.55
CA ILE A 6 -2.67 3.40 0.06
C ILE A 6 -3.43 4.14 -1.04
N GLY A 7 -3.66 5.46 -0.88
CA GLY A 7 -4.29 6.30 -1.90
C GLY A 7 -3.50 6.40 -3.21
N LEU A 8 -2.15 6.40 -3.14
CA LEU A 8 -1.27 6.45 -4.31
C LEU A 8 -1.19 5.12 -5.10
N ILE A 9 -1.59 4.01 -4.47
CA ILE A 9 -1.57 2.66 -5.07
C ILE A 9 -2.96 2.26 -5.61
N THR A 10 -4.04 2.79 -5.03
CA THR A 10 -5.43 2.43 -5.35
C THR A 10 -5.93 3.24 -6.57
N PRO A 11 -6.77 2.70 -7.48
CA PRO A 11 -7.10 3.34 -8.76
C PRO A 11 -7.64 4.79 -8.74
N PRO A 12 -8.37 5.31 -7.73
CA PRO A 12 -8.90 6.67 -7.80
C PRO A 12 -7.82 7.75 -7.92
N VAL A 13 -6.56 7.45 -7.53
CA VAL A 13 -5.39 8.30 -7.83
C VAL A 13 -4.31 7.46 -8.51
N GLY A 14 -3.99 6.27 -7.97
CA GLY A 14 -3.24 5.20 -8.63
C GLY A 14 -1.87 5.58 -9.19
N LEU A 15 -1.32 6.72 -8.78
CA LEU A 15 -0.20 7.39 -9.43
C LEU A 15 1.01 6.45 -9.60
N ASN A 16 1.33 5.68 -8.56
CA ASN A 16 2.46 4.73 -8.61
C ASN A 16 2.21 3.60 -9.63
N VAL A 17 0.96 3.13 -9.73
CA VAL A 17 0.57 2.07 -10.67
C VAL A 17 0.59 2.58 -12.11
N PHE A 18 0.12 3.82 -12.33
CA PHE A 18 0.16 4.46 -13.64
C PHE A 18 1.59 4.77 -14.10
N VAL A 19 2.48 5.20 -13.20
CA VAL A 19 3.91 5.41 -13.50
C VAL A 19 4.58 4.09 -13.89
N ILE A 20 4.34 3.01 -13.14
CA ILE A 20 4.92 1.69 -13.47
C ILE A 20 4.38 1.19 -14.81
N ALA A 21 3.08 1.30 -15.07
CA ALA A 21 2.48 0.94 -16.36
C ALA A 21 3.07 1.75 -17.52
N ASN A 22 3.43 3.02 -17.29
CA ASN A 22 4.06 3.88 -18.29
C ASN A 22 5.52 3.48 -18.57
N VAL A 23 6.29 3.11 -17.54
CA VAL A 23 7.70 2.71 -17.66
C VAL A 23 7.86 1.31 -18.24
N VAL A 24 7.01 0.36 -17.85
CA VAL A 24 7.08 -1.05 -18.26
C VAL A 24 6.36 -1.29 -19.60
N GLY A 25 5.48 -0.38 -20.02
CA GLY A 25 4.80 -0.47 -21.32
C GLY A 25 3.87 -1.69 -21.43
N ARG A 26 3.81 -2.31 -22.62
CA ARG A 26 2.82 -3.36 -22.96
C ARG A 26 2.98 -4.68 -22.21
N GLU A 27 4.10 -4.87 -21.50
CA GLU A 27 4.37 -6.11 -20.76
C GLU A 27 3.53 -6.23 -19.47
N ALA A 28 3.07 -5.10 -18.93
CA ALA A 28 2.27 -5.05 -17.71
C ALA A 28 1.01 -4.19 -17.92
N PRO A 29 -0.06 -4.74 -18.55
CA PRO A 29 -1.32 -4.03 -18.66
C PRO A 29 -1.88 -3.71 -17.26
N ILE A 30 -2.51 -2.55 -17.15
CA ILE A 30 -3.04 -1.98 -15.90
C ILE A 30 -3.92 -3.00 -15.14
N ASP A 31 -4.71 -3.80 -15.86
CA ASP A 31 -5.56 -4.85 -15.28
C ASP A 31 -4.76 -5.94 -14.56
N LYS A 32 -3.60 -6.35 -15.09
CA LYS A 32 -2.70 -7.33 -14.46
C LYS A 32 -2.03 -6.74 -13.23
N ILE A 33 -1.68 -5.45 -13.27
CA ILE A 33 -1.04 -4.76 -12.14
C ILE A 33 -2.04 -4.60 -10.99
N PHE A 34 -3.28 -4.17 -11.28
CA PHE A 34 -4.33 -4.09 -10.27
C PHE A 34 -4.68 -5.46 -9.68
N ALA A 35 -4.76 -6.51 -10.51
CA ALA A 35 -4.97 -7.86 -10.02
C ALA A 35 -3.85 -8.31 -9.06
N GLY A 36 -2.58 -7.99 -9.35
CA GLY A 36 -1.46 -8.30 -8.45
C GLY A 36 -1.49 -7.50 -7.14
N ILE A 37 -1.83 -6.21 -7.22
CA ILE A 37 -1.82 -5.30 -6.08
C ILE A 37 -2.98 -5.54 -5.12
N THR A 38 -4.12 -6.07 -5.57
CA THR A 38 -5.26 -6.37 -4.68
C THR A 38 -4.88 -7.26 -3.48
N ARG A 39 -4.00 -8.24 -3.69
CA ARG A 39 -3.51 -9.12 -2.60
C ARG A 39 -2.63 -8.34 -1.62
N PHE A 40 -1.79 -7.44 -2.11
CA PHE A 40 -0.98 -6.56 -1.29
C PHE A 40 -1.85 -5.59 -0.47
N LEU A 41 -2.83 -4.96 -1.12
CA LEU A 41 -3.76 -4.02 -0.49
C LEU A 41 -4.55 -4.69 0.65
N SER A 42 -4.93 -5.94 0.46
CA SER A 42 -5.63 -6.74 1.48
C SER A 42 -4.77 -6.94 2.73
N VAL A 43 -3.49 -7.24 2.56
CA VAL A 43 -2.54 -7.39 3.69
C VAL A 43 -2.30 -6.06 4.38
N ASP A 44 -2.15 -4.96 3.62
CA ASP A 44 -1.94 -3.64 4.23
C ASP A 44 -3.17 -3.19 5.05
N PHE A 45 -4.39 -3.51 4.59
CA PHE A 45 -5.61 -3.29 5.35
C PHE A 45 -5.64 -4.09 6.66
N ILE A 46 -5.22 -5.35 6.64
CA ILE A 46 -5.12 -6.19 7.86
C ILE A 46 -4.13 -5.56 8.84
N VAL A 47 -2.96 -5.14 8.36
CA VAL A 47 -1.94 -4.50 9.19
C VAL A 47 -2.45 -3.17 9.76
N LEU A 48 -3.15 -2.36 8.95
CA LEU A 48 -3.74 -1.11 9.38
C LEU A 48 -4.77 -1.32 10.51
N ILE A 49 -5.66 -2.30 10.35
CA ILE A 49 -6.64 -2.67 11.39
C ILE A 49 -5.94 -3.17 12.66
N LEU A 50 -4.88 -3.97 12.50
CA LEU A 50 -4.13 -4.52 13.62
C LEU A 50 -3.42 -3.41 14.42
N ILE A 51 -2.75 -2.47 13.75
CA ILE A 51 -2.10 -1.32 14.39
C ILE A 51 -3.14 -0.39 15.03
N MET A 52 -4.29 -0.19 14.37
CA MET A 52 -5.37 0.63 14.92
C MET A 52 -5.98 0.01 16.19
N SER A 53 -6.07 -1.33 16.25
CA SER A 53 -6.59 -2.07 17.40
C SER A 53 -5.55 -2.23 18.52
N PHE A 54 -4.27 -2.34 18.15
CA PHE A 54 -3.14 -2.51 19.06
C PHE A 54 -2.04 -1.48 18.75
N PRO A 55 -2.26 -0.20 19.13
CA PRO A 55 -1.31 0.87 18.83
C PRO A 55 0.06 0.67 19.51
N MET A 56 0.10 -0.15 20.58
CA MET A 56 1.33 -0.56 21.27
C MET A 56 2.39 -1.15 20.33
N ILE A 57 1.98 -1.84 19.25
CA ILE A 57 2.89 -2.39 18.25
C ILE A 57 3.68 -1.27 17.55
N SER A 58 3.03 -0.14 17.27
CA SER A 58 3.68 1.02 16.65
C SER A 58 4.46 1.87 17.65
N LEU A 59 4.10 1.85 18.94
CA LEU A 59 4.79 2.58 20.01
C LEU A 59 6.05 1.87 20.54
N LEU A 60 6.19 0.57 20.28
CA LEU A 60 7.38 -0.21 20.66
C LEU A 60 8.68 0.36 20.07
N ILE A 61 8.64 0.83 18.82
CA ILE A 61 9.82 1.42 18.16
C ILE A 61 10.19 2.80 18.76
N PRO A 62 9.27 3.78 18.89
CA PRO A 62 9.56 5.04 19.58
C PRO A 62 10.01 4.89 21.03
N MET A 63 9.45 3.91 21.77
CA MET A 63 9.85 3.67 23.16
C MET A 63 11.20 2.99 23.28
N ALA A 64 11.58 2.13 22.32
CA ALA A 64 12.91 1.49 22.28
C ALA A 64 14.01 2.39 21.69
N ALA A 65 13.64 3.39 20.89
CA ALA A 65 14.57 4.36 20.29
C ALA A 65 14.88 5.57 21.20
N ARG A 66 14.35 5.58 22.42
CA ARG A 66 14.63 6.58 23.47
C ARG A 66 15.63 6.02 24.47
#